data_AF-A0A3A0BMF9-F1
#
_entry.id   AF-A0A3A0BMF9-F1
#
_cell.length_a   1.000
_cell.length_b   1.000
_cell.length_c   1.000
_cell.angle_alpha   90.00
_cell.angle_beta   90.00
_cell.angle_gamma   90.00
#
_symmetry.space_group_name_H-M   'P 1'
#
loop_
_entity.id
_entity.type
_entity.pdbx_description
1 polymer ?
#
loop_
_entity_poly.entity_id
_entity_poly.type
_entity_poly.pdbx_seq_one_letter_code
_entity_poly.pdbx_strand_id
1 'polypeptide(L)'
;FERVIYSESHDEDGEANGKVRVPELVGHSRAADWQAQKRSTLAAAMLFTIPGVPMLFQGQEMLEGDSFRGDLPLNWHKQAKFSGIVCLYTDLMHLRLNRSGVTPGLCGDRIDLYHRDDANHLLAYRRWAEGGEDVPGQEVVVVVNLSKRYQDAYRLGFPRAGRWRLRLNSDAQTYSDDFGNHLSGDVEAHPLAEGQGGQAGMPAAGDVTVGPYTVLIYSQDA
;
A
#
# COMPACT_ATOMS: atom_id res chain seq x y z
N PHE A 1 -5.79 -17.34 -6.98
CA PHE A 1 -4.81 -16.52 -7.74
C PHE A 1 -3.97 -17.43 -8.60
N GLU A 2 -3.75 -17.07 -9.87
CA GLU A 2 -2.92 -17.86 -10.79
C GLU A 2 -1.54 -17.24 -11.04
N ARG A 3 -1.25 -16.07 -10.45
CA ARG A 3 -0.02 -15.30 -10.72
C ARG A 3 0.71 -14.99 -9.42
N VAL A 4 2.03 -15.20 -9.43
CA VAL A 4 2.94 -14.66 -8.41
C VAL A 4 3.28 -13.23 -8.78
N ILE A 5 3.26 -12.35 -7.79
CA ILE A 5 3.65 -10.93 -7.92
C ILE A 5 4.77 -10.66 -6.93
N TYR A 6 5.70 -9.79 -7.31
CA TYR A 6 6.84 -9.42 -6.48
C TYR A 6 7.34 -8.03 -6.88
N SER A 7 8.01 -7.35 -5.95
CA SER A 7 8.73 -6.10 -6.23
C SER A 7 10.22 -6.32 -6.44
N GLU A 8 10.78 -7.36 -5.83
CA GLU A 8 12.18 -7.76 -5.94
C GLU A 8 12.31 -9.28 -5.77
N SER A 9 13.41 -9.87 -6.23
CA SER A 9 13.66 -11.32 -6.20
C SER A 9 15.16 -11.60 -6.17
N HIS A 10 15.55 -12.82 -5.78
CA HIS A 10 16.96 -13.21 -5.76
C HIS A 10 17.68 -13.07 -7.12
N ASP A 11 16.95 -13.22 -8.23
CA ASP A 11 17.48 -13.03 -9.58
C ASP A 11 17.62 -11.54 -9.92
N GLU A 12 16.72 -10.70 -9.40
CA GLU A 12 16.76 -9.26 -9.63
C GLU A 12 17.74 -8.52 -8.70
N ASP A 13 18.19 -9.13 -7.61
CA ASP A 13 19.05 -8.48 -6.60
C ASP A 13 20.45 -9.10 -6.46
N GLY A 14 20.81 -10.04 -7.33
CA GLY A 14 22.11 -10.72 -7.31
C GLY A 14 23.25 -9.81 -7.77
N GLU A 15 24.37 -9.82 -7.03
CA GLU A 15 25.60 -9.08 -7.38
C GLU A 15 26.08 -9.43 -8.81
N ALA A 16 25.93 -10.71 -9.20
CA ALA A 16 26.30 -11.21 -10.53
C ALA A 16 25.52 -10.54 -11.68
N ASN A 17 24.35 -9.95 -11.40
CA ASN A 17 23.50 -9.30 -12.38
C ASN A 17 23.68 -7.77 -12.40
N GLY A 18 24.57 -7.22 -11.55
CA GLY A 18 24.82 -5.77 -11.46
C GLY A 18 23.62 -4.97 -10.95
N LYS A 19 22.67 -5.64 -10.28
CA LYS A 19 21.46 -5.05 -9.73
C LYS A 19 21.56 -4.96 -8.21
N VAL A 20 20.76 -4.05 -7.65
CA VAL A 20 20.73 -3.73 -6.22
C VAL A 20 19.29 -3.77 -5.72
N ARG A 21 19.12 -4.10 -4.44
CA ARG A 21 17.80 -4.14 -3.78
C ARG A 21 17.10 -2.79 -3.84
N VAL A 22 15.76 -2.80 -3.73
CA VAL A 22 14.95 -1.57 -3.83
C VAL A 22 15.40 -0.46 -2.86
N PRO A 23 15.71 -0.72 -1.58
CA PRO A 23 16.20 0.32 -0.67
C PRO A 23 17.48 0.99 -1.16
N GLU A 24 18.41 0.22 -1.73
CA GLU A 24 19.68 0.72 -2.25
C GLU A 24 19.48 1.50 -3.56
N LEU A 25 18.65 0.97 -4.47
CA LEU A 25 18.28 1.63 -5.72
C LEU A 25 17.66 3.02 -5.48
N VAL A 26 16.78 3.11 -4.48
CA VAL A 26 16.12 4.37 -4.12
C VAL A 26 17.04 5.30 -3.33
N GLY A 27 17.77 4.74 -2.36
CA GLY A 27 18.60 5.48 -1.43
C GLY A 27 19.90 6.01 -2.04
N HIS A 28 20.34 5.49 -3.19
CA HIS A 28 21.64 5.80 -3.79
C HIS A 28 22.78 5.63 -2.77
N SER A 29 22.91 4.43 -2.20
CA SER A 29 23.86 4.10 -1.12
C SER A 29 23.50 4.64 0.26
N ARG A 30 22.21 4.93 0.46
CA ARG A 30 21.60 5.24 1.75
C ARG A 30 20.30 4.48 1.93
N ALA A 31 20.39 3.15 1.97
CA ALA A 31 19.26 2.23 2.13
C ALA A 31 18.39 2.46 3.38
N ALA A 32 18.86 3.29 4.33
CA ALA A 32 18.13 3.67 5.54
C ALA A 32 17.44 5.05 5.47
N ASP A 33 17.70 5.86 4.44
CA ASP A 33 17.15 7.22 4.38
C ASP A 33 15.63 7.20 4.17
N TRP A 34 14.96 8.28 4.56
CA TRP A 34 13.51 8.46 4.43
C TRP A 34 12.95 8.03 3.07
N GLN A 35 13.62 8.38 1.96
CA GLN A 35 13.15 8.00 0.61
C GLN A 35 13.18 6.50 0.39
N ALA A 36 14.25 5.83 0.84
CA ALA A 36 14.40 4.38 0.73
C ALA A 36 13.32 3.68 1.54
N GLN A 37 13.13 4.08 2.80
CA GLN A 37 12.05 3.54 3.65
C GLN A 37 10.68 3.74 2.99
N LYS A 38 10.32 4.97 2.62
CA LYS A 38 9.00 5.32 2.08
C LYS A 38 8.69 4.61 0.76
N ARG A 39 9.63 4.53 -0.18
CA ARG A 39 9.35 3.92 -1.49
C ARG A 39 9.39 2.39 -1.44
N SER A 40 10.22 1.80 -0.58
CA SER A 40 10.19 0.35 -0.34
C SER A 40 8.88 -0.08 0.31
N THR A 41 8.40 0.66 1.32
CA THR A 41 7.12 0.35 1.98
C THR A 41 5.91 0.63 1.10
N LEU A 42 5.97 1.65 0.23
CA LEU A 42 4.98 1.90 -0.82
C LEU A 42 4.84 0.69 -1.75
N ALA A 43 5.98 0.15 -2.24
CA ALA A 43 5.98 -1.04 -3.08
C ALA A 43 5.41 -2.27 -2.34
N ALA A 44 5.77 -2.44 -1.06
CA ALA A 44 5.24 -3.51 -0.22
C ALA A 44 3.72 -3.40 -0.03
N ALA A 45 3.21 -2.22 0.29
CA ALA A 45 1.78 -2.01 0.48
C ALA A 45 1.00 -2.27 -0.81
N MET A 46 1.52 -1.85 -1.98
CA MET A 46 0.93 -2.21 -3.27
C MET A 46 0.95 -3.72 -3.51
N LEU A 47 2.08 -4.40 -3.26
CA LEU A 47 2.23 -5.85 -3.39
C LEU A 47 1.18 -6.62 -2.60
N PHE A 48 0.91 -6.20 -1.36
CA PHE A 48 -0.10 -6.83 -0.49
C PHE A 48 -1.54 -6.45 -0.83
N THR A 49 -1.77 -5.44 -1.68
CA THR A 49 -3.11 -4.92 -1.95
C THR A 49 -3.54 -5.01 -3.41
N ILE A 50 -2.76 -5.61 -4.31
CA ILE A 50 -3.18 -5.98 -5.68
C ILE A 50 -3.47 -7.49 -5.80
N PRO A 51 -4.19 -7.96 -6.85
CA PRO A 51 -4.42 -9.39 -7.06
C PRO A 51 -3.14 -10.15 -7.43
N GLY A 52 -2.92 -11.30 -6.79
CA GLY A 52 -1.77 -12.18 -7.03
C GLY A 52 -1.27 -12.81 -5.73
N VAL A 53 -0.47 -13.86 -5.80
CA VAL A 53 0.23 -14.38 -4.62
C VAL A 53 1.46 -13.51 -4.38
N PRO A 54 1.52 -12.72 -3.29
CA PRO A 54 2.69 -11.92 -3.00
C PRO A 54 3.86 -12.82 -2.63
N MET A 55 4.99 -12.63 -3.31
CA MET A 55 6.28 -13.21 -2.94
C MET A 55 7.14 -12.10 -2.34
N LEU A 56 7.71 -12.37 -1.17
CA LEU A 56 8.71 -11.53 -0.54
C LEU A 56 10.09 -12.14 -0.74
N PHE A 57 11.08 -11.30 -1.01
CA PHE A 57 12.47 -11.72 -0.96
C PHE A 57 13.03 -11.54 0.46
N GLN A 58 13.92 -12.43 0.88
CA GLN A 58 14.44 -12.42 2.25
C GLN A 58 15.15 -11.09 2.56
N GLY A 59 14.82 -10.48 3.70
CA GLY A 59 15.38 -9.19 4.14
C GLY A 59 14.69 -7.95 3.57
N GLN A 60 13.76 -8.12 2.63
CA GLN A 60 12.96 -7.01 2.10
C GLN A 60 12.16 -6.32 3.22
N GLU A 61 11.63 -7.09 4.16
CA GLU A 61 10.82 -6.65 5.30
C GLU A 61 11.60 -5.83 6.35
N MET A 62 12.93 -5.78 6.24
CA MET A 62 13.82 -5.05 7.14
C MET A 62 14.79 -4.12 6.39
N LEU A 63 14.46 -3.77 5.14
CA LEU A 63 15.25 -2.86 4.30
C LEU A 63 16.71 -3.34 4.14
N GLU A 64 16.89 -4.63 3.86
CA GLU A 64 18.18 -5.12 3.40
C GLU A 64 18.59 -4.35 2.14
N GLY A 65 19.84 -3.91 2.10
CA GLY A 65 20.40 -3.08 1.03
C GLY A 65 21.55 -3.78 0.33
N ASP A 66 22.21 -4.73 0.99
CA ASP A 66 23.30 -5.49 0.41
C ASP A 66 22.74 -6.44 -0.66
N SER A 67 23.40 -6.46 -1.83
CA SER A 67 23.06 -7.39 -2.91
C SER A 67 23.09 -8.84 -2.42
N PHE A 68 22.22 -9.66 -3.02
CA PHE A 68 22.15 -11.07 -2.64
C PHE A 68 23.41 -11.82 -3.06
N ARG A 69 24.01 -12.53 -2.09
CA ARG A 69 25.13 -13.44 -2.29
C ARG A 69 24.93 -14.69 -1.44
N GLY A 70 25.34 -15.84 -1.97
CA GLY A 70 25.21 -17.12 -1.24
C GLY A 70 26.12 -17.25 -0.02
N ASP A 71 27.16 -16.41 0.08
CA ASP A 71 28.15 -16.40 1.15
C ASP A 71 27.93 -15.28 2.19
N LEU A 72 27.00 -14.36 1.94
CA LEU A 72 26.71 -13.22 2.81
C LEU A 72 25.38 -13.45 3.53
N PRO A 73 25.37 -13.67 4.86
CA PRO A 73 24.12 -13.77 5.61
C PRO A 73 23.40 -12.41 5.68
N LEU A 74 22.09 -12.46 5.89
CA LEU A 74 21.29 -11.25 6.17
C LEU A 74 21.80 -10.51 7.41
N ASN A 75 21.76 -9.18 7.34
CA ASN A 75 22.11 -8.36 8.49
C ASN A 75 20.92 -8.26 9.48
N TRP A 76 20.79 -9.26 10.36
CA TRP A 76 19.71 -9.33 11.34
C TRP A 76 19.62 -8.14 12.31
N HIS A 77 20.68 -7.34 12.48
CA HIS A 77 20.59 -6.10 13.25
C HIS A 77 19.57 -5.12 12.63
N LYS A 78 19.35 -5.19 11.31
CA LYS A 78 18.33 -4.39 10.61
C LYS A 78 16.91 -4.74 11.04
N GLN A 79 16.63 -6.00 11.41
CA GLN A 79 15.32 -6.39 11.93
C GLN A 79 14.96 -5.60 13.19
N ALA A 80 15.91 -5.44 14.11
CA ALA A 80 15.72 -4.65 15.33
C ALA A 80 15.64 -3.15 15.02
N LYS A 81 16.56 -2.66 14.17
CA LYS A 81 16.64 -1.24 13.76
C LYS A 81 15.36 -0.76 13.06
N PHE A 82 14.80 -1.58 12.18
CA PHE A 82 13.60 -1.28 11.39
C PHE A 82 12.41 -2.12 11.85
N SER A 83 12.30 -2.36 13.15
CA SER A 83 11.22 -3.16 13.74
C SER A 83 9.83 -2.62 13.39
N GLY A 84 9.66 -1.29 13.28
CA GLY A 84 8.43 -0.67 12.80
C GLY A 84 8.10 -1.04 11.33
N ILE A 85 9.10 -1.16 10.46
CA ILE A 85 8.90 -1.63 9.08
C ILE A 85 8.52 -3.11 9.05
N VAL A 86 9.15 -3.94 9.89
CA VAL A 86 8.76 -5.34 10.06
C VAL A 86 7.30 -5.45 10.55
N CYS A 87 6.88 -4.57 11.47
CA CYS A 87 5.48 -4.45 11.89
C CYS A 87 4.55 -4.05 10.73
N LEU A 88 4.95 -3.10 9.88
CA LEU A 88 4.16 -2.73 8.69
C LEU A 88 3.92 -3.93 7.76
N TYR A 89 4.94 -4.74 7.48
CA TYR A 89 4.79 -5.96 6.69
C TYR A 89 3.84 -6.95 7.37
N THR A 90 3.92 -7.08 8.70
CA THR A 90 3.02 -7.93 9.49
C THR A 90 1.57 -7.47 9.39
N ASP A 91 1.32 -6.17 9.51
CA ASP A 91 -0.02 -5.59 9.41
C ASP A 91 -0.59 -5.74 7.99
N LEU A 92 0.23 -5.50 6.96
CA LEU A 92 -0.16 -5.72 5.57
C LEU A 92 -0.52 -7.19 5.30
N MET A 93 0.24 -8.14 5.84
CA MET A 93 -0.09 -9.57 5.78
C MET A 93 -1.40 -9.88 6.50
N HIS A 94 -1.64 -9.30 7.67
CA HIS A 94 -2.89 -9.49 8.42
C HIS A 94 -4.10 -8.99 7.64
N LEU A 95 -3.99 -7.82 6.99
CA LEU A 95 -5.06 -7.27 6.15
C LEU A 95 -5.26 -8.10 4.87
N ARG A 96 -4.18 -8.51 4.19
CA ARG A 96 -4.26 -9.34 2.98
C ARG A 96 -4.89 -10.71 3.25
N LEU A 97 -4.65 -11.28 4.43
CA LEU A 97 -5.25 -12.53 4.88
C LEU A 97 -6.61 -12.35 5.57
N ASN A 98 -7.10 -11.11 5.69
CA ASN A 98 -8.34 -10.74 6.38
C ASN A 98 -8.45 -11.32 7.80
N ARG A 99 -7.36 -11.31 8.58
CA ARG A 99 -7.32 -11.97 9.91
C ARG A 99 -8.29 -11.37 10.92
N SER A 100 -8.60 -10.08 10.79
CA SER A 100 -9.55 -9.37 11.66
C SER A 100 -10.98 -9.30 11.08
N GLY A 101 -11.22 -9.85 9.89
CA GLY A 101 -12.53 -9.84 9.25
C GLY A 101 -12.95 -8.50 8.62
N VAL A 102 -12.08 -7.47 8.61
CA VAL A 102 -12.42 -6.12 8.14
C VAL A 102 -11.95 -5.81 6.71
N THR A 103 -11.18 -6.69 6.07
CA THR A 103 -10.68 -6.51 4.70
C THR A 103 -10.90 -7.75 3.82
N PRO A 104 -12.10 -8.37 3.81
CA PRO A 104 -12.38 -9.55 2.98
C PRO A 104 -12.14 -9.29 1.49
N GLY A 105 -12.33 -8.05 1.01
CA GLY A 105 -12.05 -7.68 -0.37
C GLY A 105 -10.59 -7.84 -0.78
N LEU A 106 -9.65 -7.71 0.19
CA LEU A 106 -8.25 -8.04 -0.06
C LEU A 106 -8.01 -9.53 -0.20
N CYS A 107 -8.92 -10.45 0.11
CA CYS A 107 -8.73 -11.89 -0.19
C CYS A 107 -9.15 -12.25 -1.62
N GLY A 108 -10.00 -11.42 -2.25
CA GLY A 108 -10.54 -11.65 -3.58
C GLY A 108 -9.55 -11.40 -4.71
N ASP A 109 -9.92 -11.77 -5.93
CA ASP A 109 -9.13 -11.57 -7.15
C ASP A 109 -9.59 -10.40 -8.01
N ARG A 110 -10.73 -9.77 -7.66
CA ARG A 110 -11.28 -8.64 -8.39
C ARG A 110 -10.55 -7.36 -8.00
N ILE A 111 -10.32 -6.52 -9.01
CA ILE A 111 -9.77 -5.18 -8.86
C ILE A 111 -10.42 -4.27 -9.90
N ASP A 112 -10.68 -3.04 -9.50
CA ASP A 112 -11.02 -1.95 -10.41
C ASP A 112 -10.10 -0.75 -10.12
N LEU A 113 -9.21 -0.42 -11.05
CA LEU A 113 -8.38 0.79 -11.00
C LEU A 113 -9.17 1.93 -11.62
N TYR A 114 -10.08 2.47 -10.81
CA TYR A 114 -11.02 3.50 -11.23
C TYR A 114 -10.38 4.88 -11.25
N HIS A 115 -9.50 5.22 -10.30
CA HIS A 115 -8.92 6.56 -10.22
C HIS A 115 -7.46 6.59 -10.65
N ARG A 116 -7.14 7.48 -11.61
CA ARG A 116 -5.78 7.77 -12.08
C ARG A 116 -5.64 9.28 -12.28
N ASP A 117 -4.75 9.89 -11.51
CA ASP A 117 -4.41 11.29 -11.62
C ASP A 117 -2.90 11.41 -11.86
N ASP A 118 -2.53 11.46 -13.14
CA ASP A 118 -1.13 11.51 -13.58
C ASP A 118 -0.42 12.80 -13.15
N ALA A 119 -1.15 13.91 -12.99
CA ALA A 119 -0.59 15.20 -12.58
C ALA A 119 -0.19 15.21 -11.10
N ASN A 120 -0.98 14.53 -10.27
CA ASN A 120 -0.71 14.39 -8.84
C ASN A 120 0.04 13.11 -8.48
N HIS A 121 0.19 12.18 -9.44
CA HIS A 121 0.71 10.83 -9.24
C HIS A 121 -0.08 10.05 -8.18
N LEU A 122 -1.42 10.14 -8.27
CA LEU A 122 -2.36 9.45 -7.39
C LEU A 122 -3.07 8.33 -8.14
N LEU A 123 -3.19 7.17 -7.50
CA LEU A 123 -4.01 6.07 -7.95
C LEU A 123 -5.00 5.71 -6.85
N ALA A 124 -6.21 5.29 -7.22
CA ALA A 124 -7.07 4.56 -6.29
C ALA A 124 -7.75 3.40 -6.97
N TYR A 125 -7.83 2.28 -6.27
CA TYR A 125 -8.47 1.07 -6.75
C TYR A 125 -9.34 0.40 -5.70
N ARG A 126 -10.36 -0.29 -6.18
CA ARG A 126 -11.31 -1.09 -5.41
C ARG A 126 -10.92 -2.56 -5.49
N ARG A 127 -11.05 -3.28 -4.38
CA ARG A 127 -10.85 -4.74 -4.27
C ARG A 127 -12.07 -5.39 -3.64
N TRP A 128 -12.49 -6.53 -4.18
CA TRP A 128 -13.58 -7.35 -3.64
C TRP A 128 -13.38 -8.83 -4.02
N ALA A 129 -14.07 -9.72 -3.32
CA ALA A 129 -14.19 -11.13 -3.69
C ALA A 129 -15.44 -11.37 -4.54
N GLU A 130 -15.54 -12.53 -5.17
CA GLU A 130 -16.76 -12.93 -5.89
C GLU A 130 -17.98 -12.82 -4.97
N GLY A 131 -19.05 -12.19 -5.47
CA GLY A 131 -20.27 -11.90 -4.70
C GLY A 131 -20.15 -10.77 -3.66
N GLY A 132 -18.97 -10.15 -3.53
CA GLY A 132 -18.74 -9.00 -2.62
C GLY A 132 -18.89 -7.63 -3.28
N GLU A 133 -19.25 -7.57 -4.57
CA GLU A 133 -19.48 -6.32 -5.27
C GLU A 133 -20.69 -5.60 -4.70
N ASP A 134 -20.53 -4.31 -4.41
CA ASP A 134 -21.56 -3.45 -3.83
C ASP A 134 -22.14 -3.97 -2.49
N VAL A 135 -21.42 -4.88 -1.82
CA VAL A 135 -21.79 -5.41 -0.51
C VAL A 135 -21.04 -4.66 0.60
N PRO A 136 -21.76 -4.01 1.54
CA PRO A 136 -21.17 -3.38 2.72
C PRO A 136 -20.15 -4.26 3.43
N GLY A 137 -18.97 -3.71 3.72
CA GLY A 137 -17.90 -4.41 4.43
C GLY A 137 -17.17 -5.49 3.64
N GLN A 138 -17.59 -5.79 2.40
CA GLN A 138 -16.90 -6.75 1.52
C GLN A 138 -15.86 -6.10 0.61
N GLU A 139 -15.94 -4.77 0.45
CA GLU A 139 -15.08 -4.00 -0.43
C GLU A 139 -13.95 -3.29 0.33
N VAL A 140 -12.81 -3.17 -0.34
CA VAL A 140 -11.65 -2.43 0.15
C VAL A 140 -11.25 -1.40 -0.89
N VAL A 141 -11.10 -0.14 -0.46
CA VAL A 141 -10.57 0.95 -1.28
C VAL A 141 -9.13 1.20 -0.87
N VAL A 142 -8.24 1.27 -1.85
CA VAL A 142 -6.83 1.54 -1.64
C VAL A 142 -6.44 2.79 -2.40
N VAL A 143 -5.82 3.74 -1.70
CA VAL A 143 -5.35 5.00 -2.24
C VAL A 143 -3.84 5.01 -2.20
N VAL A 144 -3.19 5.31 -3.32
CA VAL A 144 -1.73 5.27 -3.47
C VAL A 144 -1.24 6.64 -3.95
N ASN A 145 -0.45 7.31 -3.14
CA ASN A 145 0.28 8.51 -3.51
C ASN A 145 1.71 8.15 -3.89
N LEU A 146 2.04 8.25 -5.18
CA LEU A 146 3.37 8.01 -5.73
C LEU A 146 4.24 9.28 -5.75
N SER A 147 3.69 10.42 -5.33
CA SER A 147 4.39 11.71 -5.28
C SER A 147 5.16 11.91 -3.98
N LYS A 148 6.18 12.78 -4.04
CA LYS A 148 6.81 13.38 -2.85
C LYS A 148 5.90 14.46 -2.21
N ARG A 149 4.83 14.88 -2.90
CA ARG A 149 3.91 15.89 -2.41
C ARG A 149 2.81 15.25 -1.56
N TYR A 150 2.56 15.86 -0.42
CA TYR A 150 1.36 15.63 0.38
C TYR A 150 0.12 16.12 -0.38
N GLN A 151 -1.00 15.42 -0.21
CA GLN A 151 -2.28 15.76 -0.81
C GLN A 151 -3.29 15.95 0.33
N ASP A 152 -3.86 17.14 0.41
CA ASP A 152 -4.81 17.52 1.46
C ASP A 152 -6.23 17.59 0.92
N ALA A 153 -7.20 17.07 1.68
CA ALA A 153 -8.62 17.11 1.32
C ALA A 153 -8.89 16.76 -0.16
N TYR A 154 -8.16 15.75 -0.68
CA TYR A 154 -8.25 15.34 -2.06
C TYR A 154 -9.59 14.63 -2.28
N ARG A 155 -10.46 15.21 -3.09
CA ARG A 155 -11.76 14.61 -3.42
C ARG A 155 -11.54 13.31 -4.19
N LEU A 156 -12.08 12.20 -3.68
CA LEU A 156 -11.97 10.87 -4.29
C LEU A 156 -13.34 10.18 -4.34
N GLY A 157 -13.58 9.43 -5.43
CA GLY A 157 -14.76 8.57 -5.56
C GLY A 157 -14.69 7.33 -4.66
N PHE A 158 -15.83 6.91 -4.11
CA PHE A 158 -16.01 5.71 -3.30
C PHE A 158 -17.19 4.85 -3.81
N PRO A 159 -17.10 3.51 -3.69
CA PRO A 159 -18.13 2.57 -4.17
C PRO A 159 -19.51 2.78 -3.56
N ARG A 160 -19.57 3.35 -2.36
CA ARG A 160 -20.82 3.64 -1.65
C ARG A 160 -20.63 4.74 -0.63
N ALA A 161 -21.74 5.36 -0.26
CA ALA A 161 -21.79 6.37 0.78
C ALA A 161 -21.58 5.77 2.19
N GLY A 162 -21.38 6.66 3.15
CA GLY A 162 -21.17 6.36 4.56
C GLY A 162 -19.69 6.36 4.94
N ARG A 163 -19.44 5.97 6.19
CA ARG A 163 -18.11 5.98 6.80
C ARG A 163 -17.23 4.84 6.30
N TRP A 164 -16.12 5.19 5.68
CA TRP A 164 -15.00 4.31 5.33
C TRP A 164 -13.91 4.41 6.39
N ARG A 165 -13.67 3.31 7.10
CA ARG A 165 -12.67 3.24 8.17
C ARG A 165 -11.28 3.14 7.58
N LEU A 166 -10.35 3.95 8.08
CA LEU A 166 -8.94 3.81 7.77
C LEU A 166 -8.38 2.58 8.50
N ARG A 167 -8.03 1.54 7.74
CA ARG A 167 -7.46 0.29 8.26
C ARG A 167 -5.96 0.32 8.36
N LEU A 168 -5.30 1.06 7.46
CA LEU A 168 -3.85 1.23 7.49
C LEU A 168 -3.45 2.55 6.84
N ASN A 169 -2.54 3.26 7.50
CA ASN A 169 -1.78 4.38 6.95
C ASN A 169 -0.30 4.01 6.95
N SER A 170 0.28 3.75 5.79
CA SER A 170 1.70 3.38 5.67
C SER A 170 2.68 4.53 5.97
N ASP A 171 2.20 5.74 6.23
CA ASP A 171 2.97 6.88 6.76
C ASP A 171 2.88 7.04 8.28
N ALA A 172 2.23 6.11 8.99
CA ALA A 172 2.12 6.19 10.43
C ALA A 172 3.50 6.13 11.11
N GLN A 173 3.71 6.98 12.11
CA GLN A 173 4.96 7.01 12.90
C GLN A 173 5.23 5.71 13.65
N THR A 174 4.21 4.86 13.88
CA THR A 174 4.42 3.53 14.45
C THR A 174 5.32 2.63 13.61
N TYR A 175 5.51 2.95 12.32
CA TYR A 175 6.34 2.17 11.40
C TYR A 175 7.76 2.74 11.25
N SER A 176 7.95 4.04 11.47
CA SER A 176 9.26 4.70 11.49
C SER A 176 9.14 6.11 12.07
N ASP A 177 10.11 6.52 12.88
CA ASP A 177 10.22 7.89 13.39
C ASP A 177 10.47 8.91 12.26
N ASP A 178 10.97 8.45 11.11
CA ASP A 178 11.17 9.29 9.93
C ASP A 178 9.86 9.60 9.19
N PHE A 179 8.75 8.92 9.52
CA PHE A 179 7.49 9.09 8.79
C PHE A 179 6.69 10.30 9.29
N GLY A 180 5.95 10.92 8.37
CA GLY A 180 5.31 12.21 8.62
C GLY A 180 4.06 12.11 9.49
N ASN A 181 3.46 10.92 9.60
CA ASN A 181 2.16 10.69 10.23
C ASN A 181 1.13 11.73 9.78
N HIS A 182 1.07 11.99 8.46
CA HIS A 182 0.11 12.95 7.92
C HIS A 182 -1.32 12.54 8.32
N LEU A 183 -2.20 13.53 8.51
CA LEU A 183 -3.54 13.42 9.10
C LEU A 183 -4.54 12.67 8.19
N SER A 184 -4.24 11.41 7.86
CA SER A 184 -5.18 10.47 7.26
C SER A 184 -6.10 9.93 8.35
N GLY A 185 -7.41 9.99 8.12
CA GLY A 185 -8.43 9.47 9.04
C GLY A 185 -9.53 8.74 8.29
N ASP A 186 -10.57 8.33 9.02
CA ASP A 186 -11.78 7.79 8.41
C ASP A 186 -12.38 8.81 7.44
N VAL A 187 -12.97 8.31 6.35
CA VAL A 187 -13.57 9.14 5.30
C VAL A 187 -15.09 9.01 5.38
N GLU A 188 -15.80 10.14 5.41
CA GLU A 188 -17.24 10.15 5.20
C GLU A 188 -17.52 10.35 3.70
N ALA A 189 -18.00 9.30 3.03
CA ALA A 189 -18.36 9.38 1.62
C ALA A 189 -19.83 9.79 1.48
N HIS A 190 -20.09 10.83 0.71
CA HIS A 190 -21.45 11.34 0.46
C HIS A 190 -21.92 10.95 -0.95
N PRO A 191 -23.22 10.65 -1.13
CA PRO A 191 -23.78 10.39 -2.46
C PRO A 191 -23.51 11.55 -3.42
N LEU A 192 -23.15 11.24 -4.65
CA LEU A 192 -23.06 12.22 -5.73
C LEU A 192 -24.45 12.41 -6.36
N ALA A 193 -24.78 13.63 -6.76
CA ALA A 193 -26.05 13.91 -7.43
C ALA A 193 -26.11 13.25 -8.81
N GLU A 194 -27.29 12.79 -9.23
CA GLU A 194 -27.50 12.26 -10.58
C GLU A 194 -27.01 13.27 -11.65
N GLY A 195 -26.18 12.80 -12.58
CA GLY A 195 -25.60 13.64 -13.64
C GLY A 195 -24.35 14.43 -13.26
N GLN A 196 -23.98 14.51 -11.98
CA GLN A 196 -22.59 14.80 -11.60
C GLN A 196 -21.82 13.50 -11.79
N GLY A 197 -21.29 13.30 -13.00
CA GLY A 197 -20.55 12.09 -13.36
C GLY A 197 -19.62 11.71 -12.22
N GLY A 198 -19.89 10.55 -11.60
CA GLY A 198 -19.13 10.07 -10.46
C GLY A 198 -17.65 10.21 -10.78
N GLN A 199 -16.84 10.71 -9.84
CA GLN A 199 -15.41 10.80 -10.08
C GLN A 199 -14.91 9.39 -10.45
N ALA A 200 -14.59 9.21 -11.73
CA ALA A 200 -14.35 7.91 -12.36
C ALA A 200 -15.44 6.81 -12.18
N GLY A 201 -16.72 7.18 -12.24
CA GLY A 201 -17.84 6.22 -12.24
C GLY A 201 -18.31 5.75 -10.86
N MET A 202 -17.75 6.29 -9.77
CA MET A 202 -18.12 5.95 -8.40
C MET A 202 -19.37 6.72 -7.93
N PRO A 203 -20.33 6.10 -7.22
CA PRO A 203 -21.61 6.73 -6.84
C PRO A 203 -21.53 7.66 -5.62
N ALA A 204 -20.44 7.59 -4.84
CA ALA A 204 -20.19 8.47 -3.70
C ALA A 204 -18.80 9.12 -3.82
N ALA A 205 -18.55 10.17 -3.05
CA ALA A 205 -17.22 10.75 -2.90
C ALA A 205 -16.97 11.30 -1.50
N GLY A 206 -15.72 11.25 -1.08
CA GLY A 206 -15.22 11.76 0.18
C GLY A 206 -13.84 12.38 0.01
N ASP A 207 -13.38 13.12 1.02
CA ASP A 207 -12.11 13.82 0.95
C ASP A 207 -11.05 12.96 1.66
N VAL A 208 -9.94 12.69 0.98
CA VAL A 208 -8.81 11.92 1.51
C VAL A 208 -7.60 12.82 1.67
N THR A 209 -6.94 12.67 2.81
CA THR A 209 -5.65 13.31 3.08
C THR A 209 -4.58 12.23 3.06
N VAL A 210 -3.56 12.35 2.22
CA VAL A 210 -2.55 11.30 2.00
C VAL A 210 -1.12 11.86 1.95
N GLY A 211 -0.25 11.27 2.78
CA GLY A 211 1.17 11.60 2.86
C GLY A 211 1.95 11.32 1.56
N PRO A 212 3.17 11.86 1.41
CA PRO A 212 4.09 11.49 0.34
C PRO A 212 4.35 9.97 0.32
N TYR A 213 4.46 9.34 -0.85
CA TYR A 213 4.83 7.92 -0.98
C TYR A 213 4.04 7.00 -0.04
N THR A 214 2.71 7.16 0.00
CA THR A 214 1.85 6.54 1.01
C THR A 214 0.72 5.75 0.37
N VAL A 215 0.46 4.57 0.92
CA VAL A 215 -0.77 3.80 0.74
C VAL A 215 -1.69 3.96 1.94
N LEU A 216 -2.96 4.25 1.67
CA LEU A 216 -4.06 4.18 2.62
C LEU A 216 -4.99 3.04 2.23
N ILE A 217 -5.42 2.25 3.22
CA ILE A 217 -6.35 1.13 3.02
C ILE A 217 -7.62 1.42 3.80
N TYR A 218 -8.76 1.42 3.11
CA TYR A 218 -10.08 1.69 3.67
C TYR A 218 -11.02 0.52 3.48
N SER A 219 -11.90 0.31 4.45
CA SER A 219 -13.08 -0.55 4.30
C SER A 219 -14.20 -0.07 5.21
N GLN A 220 -15.42 -0.53 4.98
CA GLN A 220 -16.52 -0.25 5.89
C GLN A 220 -16.65 -1.36 6.93
N ASP A 221 -17.22 -1.02 8.08
CA ASP A 221 -17.68 -2.03 9.02
C ASP A 221 -18.93 -2.72 8.41
N ALA A 222 -19.11 -4.01 8.67
CA ALA A 222 -20.25 -4.80 8.19
C ALA A 222 -21.56 -4.41 8.90
#